data_AF-A0A7X8W3A9-F1
#
_entry.id   AF-A0A7X8W3A9-F1
#
_cell.length_a   1.000
_cell.length_b   1.000
_cell.length_c   1.000
_cell.angle_alpha   90.00
_cell.angle_beta   90.00
_cell.angle_gamma   90.00
#
_symmetry.space_group_name_H-M   'P 1'
#
loop_
_entity.id
_entity.type
_entity.pdbx_description
1 polymer ?
#
loop_
_entity_poly.entity_id
_entity_poly.type
_entity_poly.pdbx_seq_one_letter_code
_entity_poly.pdbx_strand_id
1 'polypeptide(L)'
;EAEERKRLEEQKKQIAFEESKYQAEIAKVQELLNLEPEDSPKRADIMAKLEELNVQLIQVEEQKEEITKLQNGKAGNVYIISNLGSFGDHVFKIGMTRRLDPQERVDELGSASVPFKFDVHSFIFSEDAVGLENELHQRLHARRLNKVNLRKEFFDVSLDELEQLVEEINPTAEFNRTMLAEDYNQSLSLGDQEIPLSDSEEGSLDQDDEDIDAEENGDE
;
A
#
# COMPACT_ATOMS: atom_id res chain seq x y z
N GLU A 1 -14.41 -1.79 4.52
CA GLU A 1 -14.52 -2.99 5.38
C GLU A 1 -14.90 -4.28 4.64
N ALA A 2 -16.10 -4.40 4.03
CA ALA A 2 -16.48 -5.64 3.33
C ALA A 2 -15.54 -5.98 2.16
N GLU A 3 -15.14 -4.96 1.40
CA GLU A 3 -14.18 -5.08 0.31
C GLU A 3 -12.77 -5.49 0.80
N GLU A 4 -12.28 -4.88 1.88
CA GLU A 4 -10.98 -5.24 2.47
C GLU A 4 -10.98 -6.68 3.03
N ARG A 5 -12.09 -7.13 3.64
CA ARG A 5 -12.24 -8.53 4.07
C ARG A 5 -12.19 -9.48 2.87
N LYS A 6 -12.89 -9.15 1.79
CA LYS A 6 -12.86 -9.94 0.54
C LYS A 6 -11.44 -10.00 -0.05
N ARG A 7 -10.73 -8.86 -0.06
CA ARG A 7 -9.34 -8.78 -0.55
C ARG A 7 -8.40 -9.65 0.28
N LEU A 8 -8.51 -9.61 1.62
CA LEU A 8 -7.75 -10.48 2.51
C LEU A 8 -8.05 -11.97 2.29
N GLU A 9 -9.29 -12.34 2.00
CA GLU A 9 -9.65 -13.72 1.64
C GLU A 9 -9.01 -14.17 0.32
N GLU A 10 -8.99 -13.30 -0.69
CA GLU A 10 -8.33 -13.57 -1.97
C GLU A 10 -6.81 -13.71 -1.78
N GLN A 11 -6.18 -12.82 -1.01
CA GLN A 11 -4.76 -12.90 -0.67
C GLN A 11 -4.42 -14.18 0.10
N LYS A 12 -5.25 -14.58 1.07
CA LYS A 12 -5.07 -15.84 1.81
C LYS A 12 -5.08 -17.06 0.88
N LYS A 13 -5.97 -17.08 -0.10
CA LYS A 13 -6.03 -18.18 -1.10
C LYS A 13 -4.78 -18.18 -1.97
N GLN A 14 -4.32 -17.01 -2.39
CA GLN A 14 -3.11 -16.88 -3.21
C GLN A 14 -1.87 -17.39 -2.45
N ILE A 15 -1.69 -16.96 -1.20
CA ILE A 15 -0.56 -17.38 -0.36
C ILE A 15 -0.63 -18.87 -0.02
N ALA A 16 -1.82 -19.42 0.24
CA ALA A 16 -1.96 -20.88 0.45
C ALA A 16 -1.59 -21.69 -0.80
N PHE A 17 -1.88 -21.17 -2.00
CA PHE A 17 -1.46 -21.80 -3.25
C PHE A 17 0.05 -21.73 -3.45
N GLU A 18 0.65 -20.57 -3.15
CA GLU A 18 2.10 -20.36 -3.21
C GLU A 18 2.87 -21.25 -2.22
N GLU A 19 2.41 -21.33 -0.96
CA GLU A 19 2.92 -22.25 0.06
C GLU A 19 2.91 -23.70 -0.44
N SER A 20 1.79 -24.16 -1.01
CA SER A 20 1.69 -25.51 -1.58
C SER A 20 2.65 -25.74 -2.74
N LYS A 21 2.93 -24.71 -3.55
CA LYS A 21 3.89 -24.81 -4.65
C LYS A 21 5.31 -24.94 -4.13
N TYR A 22 5.72 -24.12 -3.15
CA TYR A 22 7.03 -24.22 -2.53
C TYR A 22 7.23 -25.56 -1.82
N GLN A 23 6.23 -26.04 -1.07
CA GLN A 23 6.29 -27.37 -0.44
C GLN A 23 6.47 -28.49 -1.47
N ALA A 24 5.76 -28.43 -2.61
CA ALA A 24 5.90 -29.41 -3.68
C ALA A 24 7.27 -29.34 -4.37
N GLU A 25 7.85 -28.14 -4.54
CA GLU A 25 9.18 -27.95 -5.11
C GLU A 25 10.28 -28.43 -4.16
N ILE A 26 10.18 -28.10 -2.87
CA ILE A 26 11.05 -28.60 -1.80
C ILE A 26 11.03 -30.12 -1.78
N ALA A 27 9.86 -30.76 -1.83
CA ALA A 27 9.75 -32.22 -1.85
C ALA A 27 10.48 -32.84 -3.05
N LYS A 28 10.37 -32.24 -4.24
CA LYS A 28 11.09 -32.69 -5.45
C LYS A 28 12.60 -32.51 -5.31
N VAL A 29 13.06 -31.37 -4.80
CA VAL A 29 14.49 -31.10 -4.61
C VAL A 29 15.08 -32.02 -3.54
N GLN A 30 14.34 -32.32 -2.47
CA GLN A 30 14.73 -33.31 -1.47
C GLN A 30 14.82 -34.72 -2.06
N GLU A 31 13.88 -35.11 -2.93
CA GLU A 31 13.94 -36.40 -3.63
C GLU A 31 15.18 -36.49 -4.54
N LEU A 32 15.47 -35.43 -5.31
CA LEU A 32 16.69 -35.33 -6.12
C LEU A 32 17.95 -35.44 -5.26
N LEU A 33 17.97 -34.77 -4.10
CA LEU A 33 19.07 -34.86 -3.15
C LEU A 33 19.26 -36.27 -2.60
N ASN A 34 18.17 -37.02 -2.36
CA ASN A 34 18.23 -38.40 -1.88
C ASN A 34 18.71 -39.40 -2.93
N LEU A 35 18.48 -39.11 -4.22
CA LEU A 35 18.91 -39.94 -5.35
C LEU A 35 20.37 -39.66 -5.77
N GLU A 36 20.92 -38.49 -5.45
CA GLU A 36 22.26 -38.09 -5.83
C GLU A 36 23.33 -38.71 -4.89
N PRO A 37 24.42 -39.31 -5.40
CA PRO A 37 25.49 -39.90 -4.56
C PRO A 37 26.16 -38.88 -3.63
N GLU A 38 26.57 -39.30 -2.43
CA GLU A 38 27.19 -38.42 -1.42
C GLU A 38 28.42 -37.65 -1.93
N ASP A 39 29.25 -38.28 -2.77
CA ASP A 39 30.47 -37.67 -3.33
C ASP A 39 30.22 -36.80 -4.59
N SER A 40 28.96 -36.63 -5.00
CA SER A 40 28.65 -35.85 -6.20
C SER A 40 28.85 -34.35 -5.94
N PRO A 41 29.60 -33.63 -6.80
CA PRO A 41 29.75 -32.19 -6.68
C PRO A 41 28.41 -31.44 -6.85
N LYS A 42 27.39 -32.08 -7.45
CA LYS A 42 26.05 -31.51 -7.64
C LYS A 42 25.24 -31.44 -6.35
N ARG A 43 25.56 -32.23 -5.30
CA ARG A 43 24.83 -32.18 -4.03
C ARG A 43 24.90 -30.79 -3.39
N ALA A 44 26.04 -30.12 -3.50
CA ALA A 44 26.22 -28.78 -2.96
C ALA A 44 25.23 -27.79 -3.57
N ASP A 45 25.07 -27.81 -4.90
CA ASP A 45 24.13 -26.94 -5.62
C ASP A 45 22.67 -27.27 -5.27
N ILE A 46 22.33 -28.56 -5.15
CA ILE A 46 20.98 -29.01 -4.77
C ILE A 46 20.65 -28.60 -3.33
N MET A 47 21.60 -28.71 -2.40
CA MET A 47 21.43 -28.26 -1.01
C MET A 47 21.26 -26.75 -0.92
N ALA A 48 22.06 -25.97 -1.66
CA ALA A 48 21.92 -24.52 -1.73
C ALA A 48 20.53 -24.12 -2.26
N LYS A 49 20.04 -24.83 -3.29
CA LYS A 49 18.68 -24.58 -3.81
C LYS A 49 17.59 -24.94 -2.80
N LEU A 50 17.77 -26.04 -2.07
CA LEU A 50 16.84 -26.45 -1.01
C LEU A 50 16.79 -25.42 0.12
N GLU A 51 17.94 -24.89 0.51
CA GLU A 51 18.03 -23.83 1.53
C GLU A 51 17.31 -22.55 1.07
N GLU A 52 17.56 -22.11 -0.18
CA GLU A 52 16.85 -20.97 -0.78
C GLU A 52 15.32 -21.15 -0.75
N LEU A 53 14.83 -22.32 -1.16
CA LEU A 53 13.40 -22.64 -1.16
C LEU A 53 12.81 -22.68 0.27
N ASN A 54 13.56 -23.17 1.26
CA ASN A 54 13.11 -23.16 2.66
C ASN A 54 13.01 -21.73 3.20
N VAL A 55 13.95 -20.84 2.86
CA VAL A 55 13.87 -19.42 3.24
C VAL A 55 12.63 -18.78 2.63
N GLN A 56 12.35 -19.04 1.35
CA GLN A 56 11.15 -18.54 0.68
C GLN A 56 9.87 -19.09 1.32
N LEU A 57 9.85 -20.37 1.70
CA LEU A 57 8.69 -20.96 2.39
C LEU A 57 8.43 -20.29 3.74
N ILE A 58 9.47 -20.02 4.53
CA ILE A 58 9.34 -19.33 5.83
C ILE A 58 8.71 -17.94 5.63
N GLN A 59 9.16 -17.18 4.63
CA GLN A 59 8.58 -15.85 4.34
C GLN A 59 7.09 -15.94 3.97
N VAL A 60 6.69 -16.95 3.21
CA VAL A 60 5.28 -17.17 2.84
C VAL A 60 4.45 -17.58 4.07
N GLU A 61 5.01 -18.39 4.96
CA GLU A 61 4.36 -18.78 6.22
C GLU A 61 4.15 -17.58 7.17
N GLU A 62 5.14 -16.69 7.28
CA GLU A 62 5.04 -15.44 8.04
C GLU A 62 3.91 -14.55 7.48
N GLN A 63 3.87 -14.34 6.17
CA GLN A 63 2.81 -13.56 5.50
C GLN A 63 1.42 -14.19 5.72
N LYS A 64 1.32 -15.52 5.70
CA LYS A 64 0.08 -16.24 5.98
C LYS A 64 -0.39 -16.03 7.42
N GLU A 65 0.52 -15.99 8.38
CA GLU A 65 0.22 -15.70 9.78
C GLU A 65 -0.30 -14.27 9.94
N GLU A 66 0.35 -13.30 9.30
CA GLU A 66 -0.10 -11.89 9.31
C GLU A 66 -1.52 -11.73 8.75
N ILE A 67 -1.81 -12.33 7.59
CA ILE A 67 -3.15 -12.30 7.01
C ILE A 67 -4.18 -12.92 7.96
N THR A 68 -3.81 -14.00 8.64
CA THR A 68 -4.69 -14.65 9.60
C THR A 68 -4.98 -13.75 10.79
N LYS A 69 -3.98 -13.01 11.30
CA LYS A 69 -4.18 -11.99 12.34
C LYS A 69 -5.14 -10.89 11.88
N LEU A 70 -4.93 -10.36 10.66
CA LEU A 70 -5.78 -9.33 10.07
C LEU A 70 -7.24 -9.79 9.85
N GLN A 71 -7.45 -11.07 9.51
CA GLN A 71 -8.80 -11.65 9.33
C GLN A 71 -9.61 -11.74 10.63
N ASN A 72 -8.97 -11.85 11.80
CA ASN A 72 -9.65 -11.86 13.10
C ASN A 72 -10.38 -10.53 13.39
N GLY A 73 -10.17 -9.50 12.57
CA GLY A 73 -11.00 -8.29 12.49
C GLY A 73 -10.69 -7.21 13.51
N LYS A 74 -9.88 -7.51 14.53
CA LYS A 74 -9.36 -6.53 15.48
C LYS A 74 -7.98 -6.02 15.09
N ALA A 75 -7.15 -6.86 14.50
CA ALA A 75 -5.80 -6.50 14.13
C ALA A 75 -5.76 -5.63 12.86
N GLY A 76 -4.75 -4.77 12.79
CA GLY A 76 -4.53 -3.86 11.68
C GLY A 76 -3.46 -2.83 11.98
N ASN A 77 -3.30 -1.90 11.05
CA ASN A 77 -2.41 -0.76 11.18
C ASN A 77 -3.25 0.51 11.39
N VAL A 78 -3.00 1.23 12.48
CA VAL A 78 -3.48 2.60 12.64
C VAL A 78 -2.48 3.53 11.96
N TYR A 79 -2.95 4.34 11.03
CA TYR A 79 -2.13 5.31 10.31
C TYR A 79 -2.43 6.72 10.81
N ILE A 80 -1.37 7.54 10.83
CA ILE A 80 -1.43 8.97 11.09
C ILE A 80 -0.81 9.67 9.89
N ILE A 81 -1.60 10.50 9.21
CA ILE A 81 -1.20 11.16 7.97
C ILE A 81 -1.60 12.63 7.97
N SER A 82 -0.86 13.44 7.23
CA SER A 82 -1.15 14.87 7.06
C SER A 82 -1.03 15.26 5.58
N ASN A 83 -1.55 16.44 5.23
CA ASN A 83 -1.42 16.96 3.88
C ASN A 83 -1.25 18.48 3.98
N LEU A 84 0.00 18.92 3.98
CA LEU A 84 0.36 20.31 4.19
C LEU A 84 -0.36 21.25 3.20
N GLY A 85 -0.37 20.90 1.91
CA GLY A 85 -0.94 21.75 0.87
C GLY A 85 -2.48 21.82 0.87
N SER A 86 -3.16 20.86 1.50
CA SER A 86 -4.63 20.83 1.56
C SER A 86 -5.20 21.32 2.90
N PHE A 87 -4.51 21.00 4.00
CA PHE A 87 -5.05 21.19 5.35
C PHE A 87 -4.12 21.97 6.29
N GLY A 88 -2.89 22.28 5.88
CA GLY A 88 -1.88 22.91 6.73
C GLY A 88 -1.08 21.91 7.57
N ASP A 89 -0.24 22.43 8.45
CA ASP A 89 0.75 21.71 9.28
C ASP A 89 0.22 21.26 10.65
N HIS A 90 -1.02 21.62 10.99
CA HIS A 90 -1.65 21.27 12.28
C HIS A 90 -2.80 20.28 12.13
N VAL A 91 -3.04 19.78 10.91
CA VAL A 91 -4.20 18.93 10.62
C VAL A 91 -3.77 17.52 10.26
N PHE A 92 -4.22 16.58 11.08
CA PHE A 92 -3.89 15.17 10.96
C PHE A 92 -5.14 14.35 10.75
N LYS A 93 -5.06 13.39 9.84
CA LYS A 93 -6.03 12.30 9.72
C LYS A 93 -5.50 11.08 10.46
N ILE A 94 -6.35 10.52 11.30
CA ILE A 94 -6.09 9.25 11.97
C ILE A 94 -7.15 8.26 11.52
N GLY A 95 -6.73 7.07 11.12
CA GLY A 95 -7.63 5.99 10.76
C GLY A 95 -6.92 4.65 10.85
N MET A 96 -7.63 3.58 10.52
CA MET A 96 -7.05 2.23 10.49
C MET A 96 -7.26 1.56 9.15
N THR A 97 -6.40 0.60 8.85
CA THR A 97 -6.54 -0.30 7.71
C THR A 97 -6.17 -1.71 8.11
N ARG A 98 -6.82 -2.68 7.46
CA ARG A 98 -6.50 -4.10 7.61
C ARG A 98 -5.73 -4.64 6.41
N ARG A 99 -5.19 -3.76 5.56
CA ARG A 99 -4.32 -4.17 4.46
C ARG A 99 -3.01 -4.71 5.02
N LEU A 100 -2.43 -5.63 4.27
CA LEU A 100 -1.08 -6.13 4.51
C LEU A 100 -0.08 -4.97 4.40
N ASP A 101 -0.17 -4.22 3.30
CA ASP A 101 0.56 -2.96 3.13
C ASP A 101 -0.35 -1.75 3.45
N PRO A 102 -0.11 -1.05 4.57
CA PRO A 102 -0.90 0.13 4.93
C PRO A 102 -0.66 1.33 4.00
N GLN A 103 0.47 1.39 3.28
CA GLN A 103 0.79 2.49 2.38
C GLN A 103 -0.20 2.57 1.22
N GLU A 104 -0.61 1.43 0.66
CA GLU A 104 -1.63 1.40 -0.41
C GLU A 104 -2.93 2.12 -0.01
N ARG A 105 -3.31 2.06 1.28
CA ARG A 105 -4.50 2.74 1.76
C ARG A 105 -4.31 4.26 1.74
N VAL A 106 -3.14 4.73 2.12
CA VAL A 106 -2.80 6.16 2.13
C VAL A 106 -2.79 6.71 0.70
N ASP A 107 -2.24 5.97 -0.26
CA ASP A 107 -2.17 6.37 -1.66
C ASP A 107 -3.55 6.50 -2.31
N GLU A 108 -4.48 5.59 -1.99
CA GLU A 108 -5.88 5.70 -2.40
C GLU A 108 -6.59 6.92 -1.81
N LEU A 109 -6.31 7.25 -0.55
CA LEU A 109 -6.89 8.41 0.10
C LEU A 109 -6.40 9.71 -0.54
N GLY A 110 -5.12 9.76 -0.92
CA GLY A 110 -4.52 10.91 -1.61
C GLY A 110 -5.09 11.11 -3.01
N SER A 111 -5.13 10.06 -3.81
CA SER A 111 -5.55 10.12 -5.22
C SER A 111 -7.01 10.53 -5.44
N ALA A 112 -7.90 10.27 -4.47
CA ALA A 112 -9.33 10.43 -4.70
C ALA A 112 -9.89 11.84 -4.38
N SER A 113 -9.22 12.66 -3.56
CA SER A 113 -9.92 13.78 -2.90
C SER A 113 -9.08 14.99 -2.52
N VAL A 114 -7.76 14.96 -2.72
CA VAL A 114 -6.86 16.07 -2.35
C VAL A 114 -5.84 16.35 -3.45
N PRO A 115 -5.39 17.61 -3.62
CA PRO A 115 -4.44 18.00 -4.67
C PRO A 115 -3.03 17.44 -4.51
N PHE A 116 -2.63 17.06 -3.29
CA PHE A 116 -1.28 16.55 -2.99
C PHE A 116 -1.37 15.19 -2.31
N LYS A 117 -0.28 14.41 -2.34
CA LYS A 117 -0.20 13.17 -1.57
C LYS A 117 -0.17 13.45 -0.07
N PHE A 118 -0.56 12.45 0.71
CA PHE A 118 -0.43 12.52 2.16
C PHE A 118 1.00 12.20 2.59
N ASP A 119 1.51 12.96 3.55
CA ASP A 119 2.71 12.62 4.30
C ASP A 119 2.33 11.63 5.42
N VAL A 120 3.15 10.60 5.60
CA VAL A 120 2.94 9.57 6.63
C VAL A 120 3.77 9.89 7.87
N HIS A 121 3.10 9.99 9.01
CA HIS A 121 3.74 10.20 10.30
C HIS A 121 3.93 8.92 11.09
N SER A 122 3.01 7.96 10.99
CA SER A 122 3.16 6.71 11.72
C SER A 122 2.27 5.61 11.14
N PHE A 123 2.78 4.38 11.16
CA PHE A 123 2.02 3.16 11.04
C PHE A 123 2.18 2.35 12.33
N ILE A 124 1.09 2.18 13.07
CA ILE A 124 1.09 1.50 14.35
C ILE A 124 0.35 0.18 14.17
N PHE A 125 1.11 -0.91 14.07
CA PHE A 125 0.53 -2.25 14.10
C PHE A 125 -0.02 -2.55 15.50
N SER A 126 -1.24 -3.07 15.56
CA SER A 126 -1.86 -3.52 16.80
C SER A 126 -2.73 -4.74 16.55
N GLU A 127 -2.72 -5.70 17.47
CA GLU A 127 -3.67 -6.81 17.49
C GLU A 127 -5.12 -6.35 17.78
N ASP A 128 -5.27 -5.16 18.37
CA ASP A 128 -6.55 -4.45 18.55
C ASP A 128 -6.46 -3.02 18.02
N ALA A 129 -6.22 -2.90 16.71
CA ALA A 129 -6.18 -1.63 16.00
C ALA A 129 -7.50 -0.85 16.11
N VAL A 130 -8.63 -1.56 16.21
CA VAL A 130 -9.94 -0.94 16.45
C VAL A 130 -9.97 -0.27 17.82
N GLY A 131 -9.48 -0.93 18.87
CA GLY A 131 -9.36 -0.33 20.21
C GLY A 131 -8.43 0.88 20.23
N LEU A 132 -7.24 0.74 19.63
CA LEU A 132 -6.23 1.80 19.55
C LEU A 132 -6.75 3.06 18.84
N GLU A 133 -7.39 2.88 17.68
CA GLU A 133 -7.95 3.99 16.91
C GLU A 133 -9.08 4.71 17.66
N ASN A 134 -9.96 3.94 18.30
CA ASN A 134 -11.02 4.52 19.12
C ASN A 134 -10.47 5.31 20.31
N GLU A 135 -9.40 4.82 20.96
CA GLU A 135 -8.77 5.55 22.07
C GLU A 135 -8.18 6.89 21.60
N LEU A 136 -7.43 6.90 20.50
CA LEU A 136 -6.89 8.12 19.90
C LEU A 136 -8.01 9.12 19.56
N HIS A 137 -9.09 8.63 18.94
CA HIS A 137 -10.25 9.44 18.58
C HIS A 137 -10.99 10.03 19.77
N GLN A 138 -11.05 9.30 20.89
CA GLN A 138 -11.66 9.77 22.13
C GLN A 138 -10.81 10.86 22.78
N ARG A 139 -9.49 10.64 22.90
CA ARG A 139 -8.56 11.63 23.45
C ARG A 139 -8.53 12.92 22.61
N LEU A 140 -8.68 12.81 21.30
CA LEU A 140 -8.72 13.94 20.36
C LEU A 140 -10.14 14.43 20.02
N HIS A 141 -11.19 13.94 20.69
CA HIS A 141 -12.57 14.23 20.33
C HIS A 141 -12.88 15.73 20.28
N ALA A 142 -12.37 16.50 21.24
CA ALA A 142 -12.55 17.95 21.30
C ALA A 142 -11.87 18.72 20.15
N ARG A 143 -10.90 18.08 19.48
CA ARG A 143 -10.07 18.67 18.41
C ARG A 143 -10.51 18.28 17.00
N ARG A 144 -11.65 17.61 16.85
CA ARG A 144 -12.21 17.27 15.53
C ARG A 144 -12.49 18.53 14.73
N LEU A 145 -11.98 18.58 13.50
CA LEU A 145 -12.30 19.65 12.55
C LEU A 145 -13.78 19.60 12.15
N ASN A 146 -14.27 18.40 11.82
CA ASN A 146 -15.68 18.22 11.47
C ASN A 146 -16.50 17.83 12.71
N LYS A 147 -17.24 18.80 13.24
CA LYS A 147 -18.10 18.64 14.43
C LYS A 147 -19.48 18.04 14.14
N VAL A 148 -19.84 17.87 12.85
CA VAL A 148 -21.16 17.37 12.43
C VAL A 148 -21.06 15.93 11.94
N ASN A 149 -20.12 15.65 11.03
CA ASN A 149 -19.89 14.32 10.50
C ASN A 149 -18.65 13.70 11.16
N LEU A 150 -18.87 12.97 12.24
CA LEU A 150 -17.80 12.34 13.03
C LEU A 150 -17.07 11.21 12.28
N ARG A 151 -17.59 10.74 11.13
CA ARG A 151 -16.87 9.81 10.24
C ARG A 151 -15.72 10.48 9.49
N LYS A 152 -15.62 11.81 9.54
CA LYS A 152 -14.48 12.57 8.99
C LYS A 152 -13.47 12.80 10.11
N GLU A 153 -12.48 11.92 10.17
CA GLU A 153 -11.54 11.77 11.27
C GLU A 153 -10.31 12.67 11.09
N PHE A 154 -10.54 13.97 10.93
CA PHE A 154 -9.49 14.98 10.88
C PHE A 154 -9.47 15.77 12.18
N PHE A 155 -8.28 15.98 12.73
CA PHE A 155 -8.04 16.58 14.03
C PHE A 155 -7.04 17.73 13.92
N ASP A 156 -7.32 18.82 14.63
CA ASP A 156 -6.45 19.99 14.78
C ASP A 156 -5.54 19.79 16.00
N VAL A 157 -4.31 19.36 15.78
CA VAL A 157 -3.36 18.97 16.82
C VAL A 157 -1.94 19.21 16.35
N SER A 158 -1.04 19.58 17.25
CA SER A 158 0.38 19.75 16.89
C SER A 158 1.08 18.38 16.77
N LEU A 159 2.17 18.33 16.00
CA LEU A 159 3.00 17.13 15.91
C LEU A 159 3.50 16.67 17.28
N ASP A 160 3.92 17.60 18.13
CA ASP A 160 4.47 17.31 19.46
C ASP A 160 3.44 16.63 20.36
N GLU A 161 2.20 17.13 20.35
CA GLU A 161 1.12 16.52 21.13
C GLU A 161 0.71 15.16 20.58
N LEU A 162 0.76 14.99 19.26
CA LEU A 162 0.40 13.74 18.60
C LEU A 162 1.47 12.66 18.83
N GLU A 163 2.75 13.02 18.77
CA GLU A 163 3.88 12.15 19.11
C GLU A 163 3.77 11.68 20.56
N GLN A 164 3.58 12.60 21.52
CA GLN A 164 3.38 12.26 22.93
C GLN A 164 2.18 11.32 23.13
N LEU A 165 1.07 11.60 22.46
CA LEU A 165 -0.12 10.76 22.54
C LEU A 165 0.14 9.34 22.06
N VAL A 166 0.88 9.20 20.97
CA VAL A 166 1.27 7.90 20.40
C VAL A 166 2.25 7.18 21.32
N GLU A 167 3.28 7.85 21.83
CA GLU A 167 4.25 7.28 22.76
C GLU A 167 3.59 6.81 24.06
N GLU A 168 2.60 7.53 24.58
CA GLU A 168 1.85 7.13 25.78
C GLU A 168 1.05 5.84 25.58
N ILE A 169 0.46 5.65 24.40
CA ILE A 169 -0.40 4.50 24.11
C ILE A 169 0.42 3.30 23.63
N ASN A 170 1.42 3.55 22.80
CA ASN A 170 2.33 2.53 22.28
C ASN A 170 3.77 3.09 22.20
N PRO A 171 4.60 2.90 23.25
CA PRO A 171 5.98 3.40 23.30
C PRO A 171 6.91 2.84 22.22
N THR A 172 6.51 1.75 21.54
CA THR A 172 7.30 1.12 20.48
C THR A 172 6.91 1.60 19.08
N ALA A 173 5.91 2.47 18.96
CA ALA A 173 5.48 3.00 17.68
C ALA A 173 6.53 3.95 17.10
N GLU A 174 6.91 3.74 15.85
CA GLU A 174 7.73 4.70 15.11
C GLU A 174 6.91 5.94 14.76
N PHE A 175 7.48 7.12 14.98
CA PHE A 175 6.85 8.40 14.64
C PHE A 175 7.80 9.28 13.82
N ASN A 176 7.39 9.58 12.59
CA ASN A 176 8.08 10.48 11.68
C ASN A 176 7.53 11.90 11.83
N ARG A 177 8.38 12.85 12.18
CA ARG A 177 8.02 14.26 12.33
C ARG A 177 8.15 15.07 11.04
N THR A 178 8.73 14.47 10.00
CA THR A 178 9.04 15.17 8.74
C THR A 178 7.83 15.14 7.82
N MET A 179 7.28 16.31 7.51
CA MET A 179 6.37 16.50 6.37
C MET A 179 7.22 16.83 5.16
N LEU A 180 7.31 15.91 4.19
CA LEU A 180 8.10 16.15 2.98
C LEU A 180 7.37 17.11 2.05
N ALA A 181 6.06 16.92 1.89
CA ALA A 181 5.18 17.75 1.07
C ALA A 181 5.82 18.11 -0.29
N GLU A 182 6.44 17.12 -0.95
CA GLU A 182 7.32 17.34 -2.11
C GLU A 182 6.60 18.09 -3.23
N ASP A 183 5.44 17.57 -3.66
CA ASP A 183 4.64 18.16 -4.73
C ASP A 183 4.16 19.58 -4.37
N TYR A 184 3.85 19.83 -3.10
CA TYR A 184 3.44 21.15 -2.63
C TYR A 184 4.59 22.15 -2.68
N ASN A 185 5.76 21.78 -2.17
CA ASN A 185 6.96 22.61 -2.18
C ASN A 185 7.44 22.90 -3.62
N GLN A 186 7.34 21.90 -4.51
CA GLN A 186 7.61 22.08 -5.94
C GLN A 186 6.60 23.06 -6.56
N SER A 187 5.30 22.91 -6.27
CA SER A 187 4.27 23.82 -6.77
C SER A 187 4.49 25.26 -6.32
N LEU A 188 4.89 25.49 -5.05
CA LEU A 188 5.25 26.82 -4.56
C LEU A 188 6.48 27.40 -5.27
N SER A 189 7.46 26.54 -5.60
CA SER A 189 8.69 26.95 -6.28
C SER A 189 8.45 27.33 -7.75
N LEU A 190 7.44 26.73 -8.39
CA LEU A 190 7.02 27.05 -9.76
C LEU A 190 6.26 28.39 -9.85
N GLY A 191 5.66 28.86 -8.75
CA GLY A 191 5.02 30.19 -8.68
C GLY A 191 3.93 30.40 -9.74
N ASP A 192 3.85 31.62 -10.29
CA ASP A 192 2.91 32.00 -11.37
C ASP A 192 3.44 31.66 -12.79
N GLN A 193 4.43 30.77 -12.92
CA GLN A 193 4.86 30.34 -14.25
C GLN A 193 3.68 29.68 -14.97
N GLU A 194 3.34 30.17 -16.17
CA GLU A 194 2.30 29.57 -16.99
C GLU A 194 2.63 28.09 -17.20
N ILE A 195 1.79 27.21 -16.63
CA ILE A 195 1.89 25.77 -16.87
C ILE A 195 1.57 25.57 -18.35
N PRO A 196 2.52 25.10 -19.18
CA PRO A 196 2.24 24.85 -20.58
C PRO A 196 1.11 23.82 -20.66
N LEU A 197 0.03 24.14 -21.36
CA LEU A 197 -0.98 23.17 -21.73
C LEU A 197 -0.26 22.11 -22.57
N SER A 198 -0.12 20.89 -22.04
CA SER A 198 0.40 19.79 -22.84
C SER A 198 -0.66 19.43 -23.88
N ASP A 199 -0.39 19.71 -25.16
CA ASP A 199 -1.15 19.18 -26.28
C ASP A 199 -0.95 17.66 -26.33
N SER A 200 -1.75 16.92 -25.58
CA SER A 200 -1.87 15.47 -25.74
C SER A 200 -3.01 15.18 -26.72
N GLU A 201 -2.78 15.49 -27.99
CA GLU A 201 -3.48 14.90 -29.13
C GLU A 201 -2.44 14.40 -30.16
N GLU A 202 -1.73 13.34 -29.82
CA GLU A 202 -1.20 12.42 -30.84
C GLU A 202 -1.84 11.04 -30.60
N GLY A 203 -3.14 10.98 -30.86
CA GLY A 203 -3.80 9.73 -31.21
C GLY A 203 -3.52 9.45 -32.69
N SER A 204 -2.76 8.41 -32.95
CA SER A 204 -2.48 7.82 -34.26
C SER A 204 -3.71 7.81 -35.18
N LEU A 205 -3.70 8.69 -36.19
CA LEU A 205 -4.47 8.46 -37.40
C LEU A 205 -3.65 7.49 -38.25
N ASP A 206 -4.11 6.25 -38.30
CA ASP A 206 -3.59 5.21 -39.18
C ASP A 206 -3.46 5.76 -40.61
N GLN A 207 -2.22 5.91 -41.06
CA GLN A 207 -1.87 5.90 -42.47
C GLN A 207 -1.78 4.43 -42.87
N ASP A 208 -2.79 3.93 -43.58
CA ASP A 208 -2.61 2.84 -44.53
C ASP A 208 -3.23 3.30 -45.86
N ASP A 209 -2.34 3.81 -46.70
CA ASP A 209 -2.20 3.57 -48.15
C ASP A 209 -3.40 3.83 -49.10
N GLU A 210 -3.26 4.97 -49.81
CA GLU A 210 -3.24 5.08 -51.28
C GLU A 210 -3.20 3.71 -52.01
N ASP A 211 -3.96 3.42 -53.07
CA ASP A 211 -3.98 4.18 -54.32
C ASP A 211 -4.87 3.47 -55.38
N ILE A 212 -5.36 4.25 -56.37
CA ILE A 212 -5.45 3.89 -57.82
C ILE A 212 -6.54 2.86 -58.23
N ASP A 213 -7.42 3.05 -59.23
CA ASP A 213 -7.49 3.97 -60.36
C ASP A 213 -8.90 4.00 -60.99
N ALA A 214 -9.18 5.13 -61.62
CA ALA A 214 -9.79 5.35 -62.95
C ALA A 214 -11.13 4.69 -63.39
N GLU A 215 -12.02 5.61 -63.85
CA GLU A 215 -12.75 5.54 -65.14
C GLU A 215 -13.79 4.42 -65.34
N GLU A 216 -14.95 4.57 -65.96
CA GLU A 216 -15.67 5.62 -66.68
C GLU A 216 -17.04 4.98 -67.04
N ASN A 217 -18.05 5.80 -67.34
CA ASN A 217 -19.31 5.43 -68.04
C ASN A 217 -20.33 4.61 -67.23
N GLY A 218 -21.63 4.88 -67.23
CA GLY A 218 -22.47 5.61 -68.18
C GLY A 218 -23.79 4.84 -68.28
N ASP A 219 -24.91 5.57 -68.22
CA ASP A 219 -26.27 5.21 -68.66
C ASP A 219 -26.95 3.92 -68.12
N GLU A 220 -28.00 4.07 -67.32
CA GLU A 220 -29.42 4.22 -67.74
C GLU A 220 -30.35 4.48 -66.55
#